data_AF-A0A9W5X750-F1
#
_entry.id   AF-A0A9W5X750-F1
#
_cell.length_a   1.000
_cell.length_b   1.000
_cell.length_c   1.000
_cell.angle_alpha   90.00
_cell.angle_beta   90.00
_cell.angle_gamma   90.00
#
_symmetry.space_group_name_H-M   'P 1'
#
loop_
_entity.id
_entity.type
_entity.pdbx_description
1 polymer ?
#
loop_
_entity_poly.entity_id
_entity_poly.type
_entity_poly.pdbx_seq_one_letter_code
_entity_poly.pdbx_strand_id
1 'polypeptide(L)' 'MKPIFVSHEAYQQFVMDRLQKHYSGGVLTLVNSDWPVITKLWMTNLSKITTMLEPFYGKKGPAPRDPASMM' A
#
# COMPACT_ATOMS: atom_id res chain seq x y z
N MET A 1 -14.07 -14.36 -3.22
CA MET A 1 -14.75 -13.30 -2.45
C MET A 1 -14.42 -11.95 -3.08
N LYS A 2 -15.15 -10.86 -2.81
CA LYS A 2 -14.73 -9.51 -3.24
C LYS A 2 -13.63 -8.98 -2.32
N PRO A 3 -12.67 -8.17 -2.81
CA PRO A 3 -11.62 -7.57 -1.99
C PRO A 3 -12.20 -6.51 -1.04
N ILE A 4 -11.54 -6.33 0.11
CA ILE A 4 -11.78 -5.19 0.98
C ILE A 4 -10.88 -4.06 0.47
N PHE A 5 -11.49 -2.97 0.04
CA PHE A 5 -10.77 -1.84 -0.51
C PHE A 5 -10.12 -1.01 0.59
N VAL A 6 -8.85 -0.67 0.39
CA VAL A 6 -8.10 0.25 1.26
C VAL A 6 -8.14 1.63 0.60
N SER A 7 -8.58 2.65 1.34
CA SER A 7 -8.54 4.03 0.84
C SER A 7 -7.08 4.47 0.67
N HIS A 8 -6.82 5.38 -0.27
CA HIS A 8 -5.47 5.90 -0.45
C HIS A 8 -4.93 6.55 0.83
N GLU A 9 -5.77 7.24 1.59
CA GLU A 9 -5.41 7.83 2.89
C GLU A 9 -4.99 6.77 3.92
N ALA A 10 -5.74 5.67 4.02
CA ALA A 10 -5.37 4.56 4.92
C ALA A 10 -4.04 3.90 4.50
N TYR A 11 -3.79 3.79 3.19
CA TYR A 11 -2.51 3.33 2.68
C TYR A 11 -1.36 4.30 3.00
N GLN A 12 -1.58 5.61 2.85
CA GLN A 12 -0.58 6.63 3.20
C GLN A 12 -0.20 6.57 4.68
N GLN A 13 -1.19 6.42 5.57
CA GLN A 13 -0.96 6.22 7.00
C GLN A 13 -0.15 4.95 7.27
N PHE A 14 -0.53 3.83 6.63
CA PHE A 14 0.21 2.58 6.74
C PHE A 14 1.68 2.72 6.35
N VAL A 15 2.00 3.40 5.24
CA VAL A 15 3.38 3.64 4.82
C VAL A 15 4.15 4.42 5.87
N MET A 16 3.57 5.49 6.41
CA MET A 16 4.21 6.32 7.44
C MET A 16 4.45 5.54 8.74
N ASP A 17 3.47 4.76 9.19
CA ASP A 17 3.58 3.91 10.38
C ASP A 17 4.70 2.87 10.21
N ARG A 18 4.84 2.29 9.02
CA ARG A 18 5.92 1.32 8.71
C ARG A 18 7.28 1.99 8.71
N LEU A 19 7.41 3.16 8.08
CA LEU A 19 8.65 3.92 8.08
C LEU A 19 9.06 4.29 9.50
N GLN A 20 8.12 4.81 10.30
CA GLN A 20 8.39 5.14 11.69
C GLN A 20 8.78 3.88 12.49
N LYS A 21 8.00 2.80 12.41
CA LYS A 21 8.25 1.58 13.20
C LYS A 21 9.59 0.92 12.90
N HIS A 22 10.02 0.92 11.64
CA HIS A 22 11.17 0.14 11.21
C HIS A 22 12.43 0.97 10.96
N TYR A 23 12.31 2.28 10.73
CA TYR A 23 13.43 3.14 10.37
C TYR A 23 13.65 4.33 11.32
N SER A 24 12.86 4.48 12.39
CA SER A 24 13.17 5.45 13.45
C SER A 24 14.08 4.82 14.51
N GLY A 25 15.31 5.33 14.62
CA GLY A 25 16.26 4.97 15.70
C GLY A 25 16.87 3.56 15.62
N GLY A 26 16.81 2.89 14.46
CA GLY A 26 17.35 1.53 14.25
C GLY A 26 18.62 1.47 13.39
N VAL A 27 19.07 0.24 13.08
CA VAL A 27 20.23 -0.03 12.20
C VAL A 27 19.99 0.43 10.75
N LEU A 28 18.73 0.46 10.33
CA LEU A 28 18.32 0.96 9.01
C LEU A 28 17.90 2.43 9.15
N THR A 29 18.71 3.32 8.59
CA THR A 29 18.46 4.76 8.57
C THR A 29 18.06 5.21 7.17
N LEU A 30 16.98 5.98 7.06
CA LEU A 30 16.58 6.60 5.81
C LEU A 30 17.59 7.68 5.41
N VAL A 31 18.09 7.60 4.18
CA VAL A 31 18.99 8.60 3.60
C VAL A 31 18.29 9.39 2.50
N ASN A 32 18.88 10.51 2.09
CA ASN A 32 18.26 11.38 1.08
C ASN A 32 17.95 10.68 -0.24
N SER A 33 18.71 9.65 -0.61
CA SER A 33 18.48 8.87 -1.83
C SER A 33 17.23 7.98 -1.79
N ASP A 34 16.67 7.70 -0.61
CA ASP A 34 15.50 6.82 -0.45
C ASP A 34 14.19 7.58 -0.66
N TRP A 35 14.17 8.87 -0.31
CA TRP A 35 12.98 9.71 -0.38
C TRP A 35 12.31 9.76 -1.77
N PRO A 36 13.03 9.80 -2.91
CA PRO A 36 12.39 9.74 -4.21
C PRO A 36 11.54 8.47 -4.42
N VAL A 37 11.96 7.32 -3.88
CA VAL A 37 11.20 6.07 -3.99
C VAL A 37 10.05 6.07 -2.99
N ILE A 38 10.30 6.49 -1.75
CA ILE A 38 9.28 6.58 -0.69
C ILE A 38 8.13 7.50 -1.11
N THR A 39 8.46 8.68 -1.63
CA THR A 39 7.47 9.66 -2.08
C THR A 39 6.66 9.13 -3.26
N LYS A 40 7.30 8.45 -4.22
CA LYS A 40 6.58 7.79 -5.32
C LYS A 40 5.61 6.75 -4.80
N LEU A 41 6.05 5.87 -3.89
CA LEU A 41 5.18 4.84 -3.30
C LEU A 41 4.02 5.47 -2.52
N TRP A 42 4.28 6.52 -1.74
CA TRP A 42 3.29 7.23 -0.94
C TRP A 42 2.25 7.98 -1.80
N MET A 43 2.66 8.55 -2.94
CA MET A 43 1.78 9.23 -3.88
C MET A 43 1.01 8.29 -4.82
N THR A 44 1.41 7.02 -4.91
CA THR A 44 0.80 6.06 -5.86
C THR A 44 -0.59 5.68 -5.39
N ASN A 45 -1.61 6.31 -5.99
CA ASN A 45 -3.01 6.02 -5.69
C ASN A 45 -3.54 4.91 -6.61
N LEU A 46 -3.74 3.72 -6.06
CA LEU A 46 -4.28 2.56 -6.78
C LEU A 46 -5.80 2.43 -6.70
N SER A 47 -6.52 3.35 -6.04
CA SER A 47 -7.98 3.24 -5.82
C SER A 47 -8.75 2.99 -7.13
N LYS A 48 -8.38 3.68 -8.21
CA LYS A 48 -9.00 3.50 -9.53
C LYS A 48 -8.77 2.10 -10.11
N ILE A 49 -7.56 1.56 -9.96
CA ILE A 49 -7.19 0.23 -10.45
C ILE A 49 -7.94 -0.82 -9.63
N THR A 50 -7.97 -0.64 -8.32
CA THR A 50 -8.74 -1.45 -7.38
C THR A 50 -10.22 -1.55 -7.78
N THR A 51 -10.87 -0.43 -8.10
CA THR A 51 -12.27 -0.44 -8.61
C THR A 51 -12.38 -1.13 -9.98
N MET A 52 -11.43 -0.90 -10.89
CA MET A 52 -11.41 -1.53 -12.21
C MET A 52 -11.25 -3.05 -12.13
N LEU A 53 -10.54 -3.56 -11.13
CA LEU A 53 -10.29 -4.99 -10.93
C LEU A 53 -11.42 -5.72 -10.21
N GLU A 54 -12.31 -5.00 -9.52
CA GLU A 54 -13.45 -5.58 -8.78
C GLU A 54 -14.23 -6.68 -9.55
N PRO A 55 -14.66 -6.50 -10.81
CA PRO A 55 -15.43 -7.50 -11.53
C PRO A 55 -14.64 -8.77 -11.88
N PHE A 56 -13.29 -8.71 -11.87
CA PHE A 56 -12.43 -9.85 -12.20
C PHE A 56 -12.18 -10.77 -11.01
N TYR A 57 -12.51 -10.35 -9.78
CA TYR A 57 -12.36 -11.21 -8.61
C TYR A 57 -13.45 -12.28 -8.57
N GLY A 58 -13.01 -13.54 -8.43
CA GLY A 58 -13.90 -14.69 -8.34
C GLY A 58 -14.72 -14.72 -7.05
N LYS A 59 -15.91 -15.30 -7.10
CA LYS A 59 -16.75 -15.50 -5.89
C LYS A 59 -16.17 -16.55 -4.94
N LYS A 60 -15.48 -17.57 -5.48
CA LYS A 60 -14.85 -18.67 -4.76
C LYS A 60 -13.33 -18.49 -4.70
N GLY A 61 -12.69 -19.09 -3.69
CA GLY A 61 -11.24 -18.98 -3.46
C GLY A 61 -10.88 -18.14 -2.23
N PRO A 62 -9.59 -17.97 -1.95
CA PRO A 62 -9.12 -17.19 -0.80
C PRO A 62 -9.57 -15.74 -0.89
N ALA A 63 -9.61 -15.06 0.26
CA ALA A 63 -9.91 -13.63 0.30
C ALA A 63 -8.91 -12.87 -0.58
N PRO A 64 -9.36 -12.19 -1.65
CA PRO A 64 -8.45 -11.44 -2.49
C PRO A 64 -7.87 -10.26 -1.73
N ARG A 65 -6.59 -9.98 -2.01
CA ARG A 65 -5.90 -8.81 -1.47
C ARG A 65 -6.11 -7.63 -2.40
N ASP A 66 -6.37 -6.48 -1.81
CA ASP A 66 -6.36 -5.21 -2.51
C ASP A 66 -4.96 -4.93 -3.05
N PRO A 67 -4.81 -4.41 -4.29
CA PRO A 67 -3.50 -4.07 -4.85
C PRO A 67 -2.65 -3.17 -3.96
N ALA A 68 -3.24 -2.21 -3.23
CA ALA A 68 -2.49 -1.35 -2.32
C ALA A 68 -1.99 -2.11 -1.08
N SER A 69 -2.59 -3.27 -0.76
CA SER A 69 -2.14 -4.17 0.31
C SER A 69 -1.06 -5.18 -0.14
N MET A 70 -0.70 -5.20 -1.42
CA MET A 70 0.39 -6.03 -1.95
C MET A 70 1.74 -5.30 -1.98
N MET A 71 1.72 -3.97 -1.81
CA MET A 71 2.90 -3.11 -1.73
C MET A 71 3.31 -2.90 -0.27
#